data_AF-A0AAE4VIT6-F1
#
_entry.id   AF-A0AAE4VIT6-F1
#
_cell.length_a   1.000
_cell.length_b   1.000
_cell.length_c   1.000
_cell.angle_alpha   90.00
_cell.angle_beta   90.00
_cell.angle_gamma   90.00
#
_symmetry.space_group_name_H-M   'P 1'
#
loop_
_entity.id
_entity.type
_entity.pdbx_description
1 polymer ?
#
loop_
_entity_poly.entity_id
_entity_poly.type
_entity_poly.pdbx_seq_one_letter_code
_entity_poly.pdbx_strand_id
1 'polypeptide(L)'
;MKLQFKVQQYQTNAVDAVVDVFAGQPKHEGISYRIDPGKTSPSVDPTLFEPSSDSGLRNAEIALSPAQVLVNVQQVQKSRNLPVSSELQDSKAAVDAPNLDIEMETGTGKTYVYIKTIMELNKRYGWSKFIIVVPSVAIREGVKKSFDITAE
;
A
#
# COMPACT_ATOMS: atom_id res chain seq x y z
N MET A 1 -8.89 -11.25 -25.76
CA MET A 1 -9.42 -12.19 -24.74
C MET A 1 -9.74 -11.39 -23.49
N LYS A 2 -11.01 -11.27 -23.11
CA LYS A 2 -11.41 -10.59 -21.87
C LYS A 2 -11.26 -11.58 -20.71
N LEU A 3 -10.41 -11.25 -19.74
CA LEU A 3 -10.27 -12.06 -18.53
C LEU A 3 -11.47 -11.79 -17.62
N GLN A 4 -12.11 -12.85 -17.13
CA GLN A 4 -13.15 -12.74 -16.11
C GLN A 4 -12.53 -13.01 -14.74
N PHE A 5 -12.60 -12.00 -13.86
CA PHE A 5 -12.11 -12.14 -12.50
C PHE A 5 -13.21 -12.76 -11.62
N LYS A 6 -12.92 -13.91 -11.01
CA LYS A 6 -13.78 -14.52 -10.00
C LYS A 6 -13.21 -14.21 -8.62
N VAL A 7 -13.99 -13.49 -7.81
CA VAL A 7 -13.65 -13.26 -6.41
C VAL A 7 -13.89 -14.54 -5.62
N GLN A 8 -12.88 -14.98 -4.87
CA GLN A 8 -12.96 -16.16 -4.01
C GLN A 8 -12.81 -15.74 -2.56
N GLN A 9 -13.50 -16.42 -1.64
CA GLN A 9 -13.57 -15.98 -0.24
C GLN A 9 -12.20 -15.89 0.43
N TYR A 10 -11.28 -16.83 0.14
CA TYR A 10 -9.94 -16.78 0.70
C TYR A 10 -9.13 -15.55 0.24
N GLN A 11 -9.43 -15.00 -0.94
CA GLN A 11 -8.80 -13.77 -1.43
C GLN A 11 -9.27 -12.58 -0.60
N THR A 12 -10.58 -12.49 -0.36
CA THR A 12 -11.15 -11.46 0.53
C THR A 12 -10.59 -11.59 1.94
N ASN A 13 -10.54 -12.80 2.50
CA ASN A 13 -9.98 -13.04 3.83
C ASN A 13 -8.50 -12.62 3.94
N ALA A 14 -7.71 -12.79 2.87
CA ALA A 14 -6.32 -12.35 2.82
C ALA A 14 -6.19 -10.82 2.73
N VAL A 15 -7.06 -10.18 1.94
CA VAL A 15 -7.13 -8.70 1.87
C VAL A 15 -7.49 -8.13 3.23
N ASP A 16 -8.57 -8.63 3.85
CA ASP A 16 -9.02 -8.15 5.16
C ASP A 16 -7.95 -8.39 6.25
N ALA A 17 -7.19 -9.49 6.17
CA ALA A 17 -6.10 -9.75 7.12
C ALA A 17 -5.09 -8.60 7.17
N VAL A 18 -4.72 -8.04 6.02
CA VAL A 18 -3.77 -6.92 5.95
C VAL A 18 -4.42 -5.61 6.38
N VAL A 19 -5.65 -5.37 5.95
CA VAL A 19 -6.33 -4.10 6.21
C VAL A 19 -6.69 -3.95 7.69
N ASP A 20 -7.05 -5.05 8.35
CA ASP A 20 -7.43 -5.07 9.77
C ASP A 20 -6.24 -4.85 10.71
N VAL A 21 -4.99 -5.10 10.26
CA VAL A 21 -3.79 -4.76 11.05
C VAL A 21 -3.71 -3.26 11.35
N PHE A 22 -4.23 -2.42 10.44
CA PHE A 22 -4.25 -0.97 10.59
C PHE A 22 -5.58 -0.44 11.14
N ALA A 23 -6.42 -1.30 11.74
CA ALA A 23 -7.67 -0.86 12.34
C ALA A 23 -7.44 0.24 13.38
N GLY A 24 -8.19 1.34 13.26
CA GLY A 24 -8.03 2.54 14.07
C GLY A 24 -7.16 3.64 13.43
N GLN A 25 -6.48 3.37 12.31
CA GLN A 25 -5.76 4.39 11.57
C GLN A 25 -6.73 5.45 11.00
N PRO A 26 -6.50 6.75 11.23
CA PRO A 26 -7.31 7.81 10.63
C PRO A 26 -7.12 7.87 9.11
N LYS A 27 -8.21 8.10 8.38
CA LYS A 27 -8.16 8.33 6.94
C LYS A 27 -7.67 9.75 6.66
N HIS A 28 -6.57 9.87 5.93
CA HIS A 28 -6.05 11.16 5.47
C HIS A 28 -6.02 11.18 3.94
N GLU A 29 -6.79 12.06 3.33
CA GLU A 29 -6.75 12.27 1.89
C GLU A 29 -5.81 13.45 1.58
N GLY A 30 -4.84 13.23 0.69
CA GLY A 30 -4.05 14.30 0.08
C GLY A 30 -3.16 15.09 1.02
N ILE A 31 -2.12 14.47 1.60
CA ILE A 31 -1.06 15.24 2.26
C ILE A 31 -0.25 15.99 1.19
N SER A 32 -0.63 17.24 1.02
CA SER A 32 0.06 18.31 0.34
C SER A 32 1.17 18.81 1.27
N TYR A 33 2.43 18.42 1.06
CA TYR A 33 3.55 19.16 1.65
C TYR A 33 3.97 20.25 0.66
N ARG A 34 4.35 21.43 1.16
CA ARG A 34 4.89 22.49 0.29
C ARG A 34 6.23 22.02 -0.28
N ILE A 35 6.33 21.98 -1.60
CA ILE A 35 7.60 21.80 -2.30
C ILE A 35 8.39 23.10 -2.15
N ASP A 36 9.65 23.02 -1.71
CA ASP A 36 10.57 24.15 -1.81
C ASP A 36 11.18 24.14 -3.23
N PRO A 37 10.90 25.14 -4.08
CA PRO A 37 11.41 25.19 -5.45
C PRO A 37 12.93 25.44 -5.52
N GLY A 38 13.60 25.67 -4.39
CA GLY A 38 15.03 25.96 -4.34
C GLY A 38 15.38 27.32 -4.93
N LYS A 39 16.66 27.57 -5.22
CA LYS A 39 17.11 28.83 -5.83
C LYS A 39 16.86 28.79 -7.34
N THR A 40 15.76 29.38 -7.80
CA THR A 40 15.56 29.69 -9.21
C THR A 40 16.52 30.81 -9.63
N SER A 41 17.38 30.58 -10.63
CA SER A 41 18.13 31.66 -11.28
C SER A 41 17.13 32.66 -11.89
N PRO A 42 17.32 33.98 -11.71
CA PRO A 42 16.29 34.99 -12.02
C PRO A 42 16.11 35.31 -13.51
N SER A 43 16.40 34.36 -14.42
CA SER A 43 16.56 34.63 -15.85
C SER A 43 15.59 33.88 -16.76
N VAL A 44 14.38 33.55 -16.30
CA VAL A 44 13.33 33.01 -17.18
C VAL A 44 11.97 33.60 -16.79
N ASP A 45 11.27 34.14 -17.79
CA ASP A 45 10.01 34.89 -17.68
C ASP A 45 8.96 34.24 -16.74
N PRO A 46 8.34 35.02 -15.83
CA PRO A 46 7.35 34.52 -14.86
C PRO A 46 5.98 34.17 -15.48
N THR A 47 5.82 34.23 -16.80
CA THR A 47 4.55 33.98 -17.52
C THR A 47 4.48 32.62 -18.21
N LEU A 48 5.58 31.84 -18.22
CA LEU A 48 5.65 30.53 -18.89
C LEU A 48 5.51 29.32 -17.96
N PHE A 49 5.46 29.54 -16.65
CA PHE A 49 5.11 28.50 -15.69
C PHE A 49 3.67 28.74 -15.24
N GLU A 50 2.76 27.88 -15.69
CA GLU A 50 1.51 27.65 -14.94
C GLU A 50 1.90 27.42 -13.47
N PRO A 51 1.12 27.92 -12.49
CA PRO A 51 1.34 27.57 -11.10
C PRO A 51 0.98 26.09 -10.95
N SER A 52 1.92 25.22 -11.31
CA SER A 52 1.79 23.78 -11.27
C SER A 52 1.87 23.35 -9.81
N SER A 53 0.80 23.66 -9.06
CA SER A 53 0.43 23.07 -7.77
C SER A 53 1.65 22.65 -6.94
N ASP A 54 2.22 23.60 -6.19
CA ASP A 54 3.34 23.47 -5.23
C ASP A 54 3.13 22.42 -4.11
N SER A 55 2.12 21.55 -4.24
CA SER A 55 1.79 20.47 -3.32
C SER A 55 2.50 19.19 -3.73
N GLY A 56 3.54 18.83 -3.00
CA GLY A 56 4.13 17.50 -3.02
C GLY A 56 3.15 16.50 -2.40
N LEU A 57 3.01 15.34 -3.03
CA LEU A 57 2.14 14.27 -2.57
C LEU A 57 2.94 13.26 -1.74
N ARG A 58 2.51 12.98 -0.50
CA ARG A 58 3.02 11.85 0.29
C ARG A 58 1.87 11.10 0.97
N ASN A 59 2.11 9.83 1.32
CA ASN A 59 1.16 9.10 2.18
C ASN A 59 1.22 9.66 3.61
N ALA A 60 0.11 9.51 4.33
CA ALA A 60 0.09 9.68 5.78
C ALA A 60 0.98 8.66 6.47
N GLU A 61 1.67 9.09 7.52
CA GLU A 61 2.39 8.20 8.41
C GLU A 61 1.39 7.29 9.15
N ILE A 62 1.89 6.14 9.61
CA ILE A 62 1.11 5.26 10.47
C ILE A 62 1.01 5.97 11.83
N ALA A 63 -0.20 6.40 12.18
CA ALA A 63 -0.46 7.13 13.43
C ALA A 63 -0.63 6.19 14.63
N LEU A 64 -0.85 4.90 14.36
CA LEU A 64 -0.94 3.86 15.38
C LEU A 64 0.43 3.63 16.03
N SER A 65 0.44 3.46 17.35
CA SER A 65 1.66 3.06 18.06
C SER A 65 2.06 1.63 17.68
N PRO A 66 3.36 1.27 17.72
CA PRO A 66 3.81 -0.10 17.46
C PRO A 66 3.10 -1.14 18.35
N ALA A 67 2.79 -0.78 19.60
CA ALA A 67 2.02 -1.61 20.51
C ALA A 67 0.58 -1.85 20.03
N GLN A 68 -0.10 -0.82 19.49
CA GLN A 68 -1.44 -0.97 18.93
C GLN A 68 -1.43 -1.82 17.66
N VAL A 69 -0.44 -1.62 16.78
CA VAL A 69 -0.26 -2.45 15.58
C VAL A 69 -0.04 -3.91 15.97
N LEU A 70 0.80 -4.17 16.99
CA LEU A 70 1.01 -5.53 17.50
C LEU A 70 -0.29 -6.16 18.02
N VAL A 71 -1.09 -5.42 18.80
CA VAL A 71 -2.41 -5.91 19.25
C VAL A 71 -3.30 -6.30 18.08
N ASN A 72 -3.36 -5.46 17.04
CA ASN A 72 -4.15 -5.73 15.84
C ASN A 72 -3.63 -6.97 15.10
N VAL A 73 -2.31 -7.12 14.93
CA VAL A 73 -1.68 -8.32 14.35
C VAL A 73 -2.06 -9.57 15.14
N GLN A 74 -1.96 -9.53 16.47
CA GLN A 74 -2.32 -10.65 17.32
C GLN A 74 -3.81 -11.01 17.23
N GLN A 75 -4.70 -10.03 17.07
CA GLN A 75 -6.13 -10.28 16.83
C GLN A 75 -6.35 -10.97 15.49
N VAL A 76 -5.70 -10.50 14.42
CA VAL A 76 -5.75 -11.12 13.09
C VAL A 76 -5.23 -12.55 13.14
N GLN A 77 -4.11 -12.81 13.82
CA GLN A 77 -3.54 -14.14 14.00
C GLN A 77 -4.49 -15.09 14.76
N LYS A 78 -5.04 -14.63 15.91
CA LYS A 78 -6.00 -15.42 16.71
C LYS A 78 -7.26 -15.79 15.92
N SER A 79 -7.83 -14.83 15.16
CA SER A 79 -9.03 -15.08 14.35
C SER A 79 -8.82 -16.13 13.25
N ARG A 80 -7.57 -16.35 12.84
CA ARG A 80 -7.17 -17.28 11.78
C ARG A 80 -6.44 -18.52 12.31
N ASN A 81 -6.46 -18.73 13.63
CA ASN A 81 -5.77 -19.84 14.31
C ASN A 81 -4.27 -19.93 13.97
N LEU A 82 -3.60 -18.78 13.84
CA LEU A 82 -2.16 -18.70 13.61
C LEU A 82 -1.40 -18.56 14.95
N PRO A 83 -0.13 -19.00 15.01
CA PRO A 83 0.75 -18.68 16.12
C PRO A 83 0.82 -17.17 16.35
N VAL A 84 0.68 -16.76 17.61
CA VAL A 84 0.63 -15.35 17.99
C VAL A 84 2.05 -14.82 18.18
N SER A 85 2.40 -13.73 17.49
CA SER A 85 3.71 -13.10 17.63
C SER A 85 3.87 -12.39 18.97
N SER A 86 5.03 -12.53 19.61
CA SER A 86 5.38 -11.82 20.85
C SER A 86 5.75 -10.36 20.62
N GLU A 87 6.31 -10.06 19.45
CA GLU A 87 6.81 -8.74 19.07
C GLU A 87 6.54 -8.45 17.59
N LEU A 88 6.53 -7.17 17.24
CA LEU A 88 6.42 -6.69 15.87
C LEU A 88 7.83 -6.63 15.27
N GLN A 89 8.03 -7.25 14.12
CA GLN A 89 9.31 -7.23 13.42
C GLN A 89 9.39 -6.01 12.51
N ASP A 90 10.52 -5.32 12.52
CA ASP A 90 10.77 -4.18 11.65
C ASP A 90 11.15 -4.62 10.23
N SER A 91 10.70 -3.85 9.25
CA SER A 91 11.11 -4.06 7.86
C SER A 91 12.57 -3.65 7.66
N LYS A 92 13.38 -4.53 7.04
CA LYS A 92 14.74 -4.17 6.60
C LYS A 92 14.76 -3.03 5.57
N ALA A 93 13.65 -2.82 4.87
CA ALA A 93 13.52 -1.78 3.85
C ALA A 93 13.03 -0.44 4.43
N ALA A 94 12.42 -0.44 5.62
CA ALA A 94 11.87 0.73 6.27
C ALA A 94 11.92 0.54 7.79
N VAL A 95 12.83 1.28 8.44
CA VAL A 95 12.97 1.31 9.90
C VAL A 95 11.64 1.80 10.50
N ASP A 96 11.24 1.20 11.62
CA ASP A 96 9.98 1.48 12.35
C ASP A 96 8.68 1.14 11.57
N ALA A 97 8.78 0.48 10.41
CA ALA A 97 7.61 -0.01 9.68
C ALA A 97 7.35 -1.50 9.97
N PRO A 98 6.08 -1.90 10.17
CA PRO A 98 5.74 -3.30 10.41
C PRO A 98 6.10 -4.17 9.21
N ASN A 99 6.80 -5.27 9.45
CA ASN A 99 6.97 -6.34 8.48
C ASN A 99 5.82 -7.35 8.61
N LEU A 100 4.98 -7.45 7.57
CA LEU A 100 3.79 -8.31 7.57
C LEU A 100 3.90 -9.36 6.45
N ASP A 101 3.69 -10.62 6.82
CA ASP A 101 3.76 -11.75 5.89
C ASP A 101 2.37 -12.30 5.58
N ILE A 102 2.12 -12.54 4.29
CA ILE A 102 0.93 -13.22 3.79
C ILE A 102 1.37 -14.42 2.97
N GLU A 103 1.15 -15.61 3.51
CA GLU A 103 1.45 -16.86 2.82
C GLU A 103 0.29 -17.30 1.94
N MET A 104 0.58 -17.58 0.67
CA MET A 104 -0.41 -18.01 -0.30
C MET A 104 0.20 -19.00 -1.28
N GLU A 105 -0.50 -20.10 -1.54
CA GLU A 105 -0.09 -21.14 -2.49
C GLU A 105 -0.02 -20.58 -3.93
N THR A 106 0.80 -21.18 -4.78
CA THR A 106 0.84 -20.86 -6.22
C THR A 106 -0.53 -21.07 -6.88
N GLY A 107 -0.90 -20.23 -7.84
CA GLY A 107 -2.20 -20.31 -8.51
C GLY A 107 -3.43 -19.76 -7.75
N THR A 108 -3.29 -19.31 -6.50
CA THR A 108 -4.41 -18.76 -5.70
C THR A 108 -4.71 -17.26 -5.94
N GLY A 109 -4.02 -16.63 -6.89
CA GLY A 109 -4.27 -15.22 -7.23
C GLY A 109 -3.64 -14.19 -6.28
N LYS A 110 -2.41 -14.47 -5.80
CA LYS A 110 -1.57 -13.50 -5.06
C LYS A 110 -1.56 -12.09 -5.69
N THR A 111 -1.49 -12.02 -7.03
CA THR A 111 -1.55 -10.77 -7.79
C THR A 111 -2.82 -9.98 -7.54
N TYR A 112 -3.97 -10.64 -7.61
CA TYR A 112 -5.24 -10.01 -7.33
C TYR A 112 -5.32 -9.52 -5.87
N VAL A 113 -4.85 -10.34 -4.93
CA VAL A 113 -4.90 -10.02 -3.50
C VAL A 113 -4.12 -8.74 -3.20
N TYR A 114 -2.84 -8.61 -3.59
CA TYR A 114 -2.11 -7.38 -3.24
C TYR A 114 -2.65 -6.13 -3.96
N ILE A 115 -3.16 -6.26 -5.20
CA ILE A 115 -3.80 -5.13 -5.91
C ILE A 115 -5.05 -4.70 -5.15
N LYS A 116 -5.89 -5.66 -4.76
CA LYS A 116 -7.12 -5.39 -4.01
C LYS A 116 -6.81 -4.81 -2.63
N THR A 117 -5.77 -5.29 -1.95
CA THR A 117 -5.26 -4.73 -0.70
C THR A 117 -4.85 -3.27 -0.87
N ILE A 118 -4.09 -2.93 -1.92
CA ILE A 118 -3.73 -1.54 -2.25
C ILE A 118 -4.98 -0.66 -2.37
N MET A 119 -6.00 -1.13 -3.09
CA MET A 119 -7.26 -0.39 -3.24
C MET A 119 -8.03 -0.23 -1.92
N GLU A 120 -8.08 -1.26 -1.08
CA GLU A 120 -8.76 -1.19 0.22
C GLU A 120 -8.00 -0.31 1.22
N LEU A 121 -6.67 -0.35 1.22
CA LEU A 121 -5.84 0.55 2.02
C LEU A 121 -6.03 2.01 1.60
N ASN A 122 -6.14 2.29 0.31
CA ASN A 122 -6.50 3.61 -0.19
C ASN A 122 -7.90 4.02 0.28
N LYS A 123 -8.89 3.14 0.10
CA LYS A 123 -10.27 3.39 0.47
C LYS A 123 -10.45 3.68 1.97
N ARG A 124 -9.83 2.87 2.84
CA ARG A 124 -9.98 2.96 4.30
C ARG A 124 -9.07 4.01 4.92
N TYR A 125 -7.82 4.14 4.48
CA TYR A 125 -6.81 4.97 5.15
C TYR A 125 -6.24 6.12 4.29
N GLY A 126 -6.56 6.17 3.00
CA GLY A 126 -6.16 7.27 2.10
C GLY A 126 -4.76 7.14 1.49
N TRP A 127 -4.04 6.04 1.77
CA TRP A 127 -2.73 5.78 1.17
C TRP A 127 -2.84 5.58 -0.33
N SER A 128 -2.05 6.30 -1.12
CA SER A 128 -2.15 6.34 -2.59
C SER A 128 -0.84 6.00 -3.30
N LYS A 129 0.29 6.03 -2.58
CA LYS A 129 1.61 5.67 -3.10
C LYS A 129 2.04 4.30 -2.59
N PHE A 130 2.34 3.38 -3.51
CA PHE A 130 2.78 2.02 -3.19
C PHE A 130 3.94 1.62 -4.09
N ILE A 131 4.84 0.79 -3.57
CA ILE A 131 5.97 0.24 -4.31
C ILE A 131 5.85 -1.28 -4.30
N ILE A 132 5.81 -1.88 -5.49
CA ILE A 132 5.79 -3.34 -5.66
C ILE A 132 7.16 -3.78 -6.15
N VAL A 133 7.87 -4.53 -5.32
CA VAL A 133 9.19 -5.08 -5.64
C VAL A 133 9.02 -6.52 -6.15
N VAL A 134 9.61 -6.83 -7.30
CA VAL A 134 9.52 -8.15 -7.95
C VAL A 134 10.91 -8.69 -8.30
N PRO A 135 11.12 -10.02 -8.28
CA PRO A 135 12.46 -10.59 -8.42
C PRO A 135 12.94 -10.68 -9.88
N SER A 136 12.07 -10.50 -10.88
CA SER A 136 12.44 -10.59 -12.29
C SER A 136 11.63 -9.68 -13.19
N VAL A 137 12.20 -9.34 -14.36
CA VAL A 137 11.55 -8.52 -15.39
C VAL A 137 10.29 -9.21 -15.93
N ALA A 138 10.31 -10.52 -16.12
CA ALA A 138 9.14 -11.27 -16.60
C ALA A 138 7.93 -11.12 -15.66
N ILE A 139 8.17 -11.17 -14.34
CA ILE A 139 7.12 -10.95 -13.34
C ILE A 139 6.65 -9.48 -13.40
N ARG A 140 7.58 -8.51 -13.50
CA ARG A 140 7.24 -7.09 -13.64
C ARG A 140 6.28 -6.83 -14.80
N GLU A 141 6.57 -7.37 -15.98
CA GLU A 141 5.72 -7.20 -17.16
C GLU A 141 4.34 -7.86 -16.98
N GLY A 142 4.29 -9.03 -16.33
CA GLY A 142 3.02 -9.70 -15.99
C GLY A 142 2.16 -8.88 -15.02
N VAL A 143 2.80 -8.26 -14.02
CA VAL A 143 2.13 -7.37 -13.06
C VAL A 143 1.64 -6.10 -13.76
N LYS A 144 2.49 -5.45 -14.57
CA LYS A 144 2.10 -4.26 -15.35
C LYS A 144 0.87 -4.54 -16.20
N LYS A 145 0.85 -5.65 -16.94
CA LYS A 145 -0.30 -6.06 -17.75
C LYS A 145 -1.57 -6.26 -16.89
N SER A 146 -1.43 -6.79 -15.68
CA SER A 146 -2.57 -6.96 -14.76
C SER A 146 -3.17 -5.62 -14.33
N PHE A 147 -2.32 -4.61 -14.07
CA PHE A 147 -2.78 -3.25 -13.83
C PHE A 147 -3.43 -2.62 -15.06
N ASP A 148 -2.82 -2.77 -16.25
CA ASP A 148 -3.37 -2.24 -17.51
C ASP A 148 -4.79 -2.80 -17.77
N ILE A 149 -5.02 -4.10 -17.52
CA ILE A 149 -6.34 -4.74 -17.65
C ILE A 149 -7.34 -4.25 -16.58
N THR A 150 -6.87 -3.92 -15.38
CA THR A 150 -7.74 -3.47 -14.27
C THR A 150 -8.11 -1.98 -14.41
N ALA A 151 -7.37 -1.23 -15.24
CA ALA A 151 -7.61 0.19 -15.51
C ALA A 151 -8.69 0.42 -16.59
N GLU A 152 -8.99 -0.59 -17.42
CA GLU A 152 -10.10 -0.61 -18.40
C GLU A 152 -11.45 -0.91 -17.73
#